data_AF-A0A0C3NEH9-F1
#
_entry.id   AF-A0A0C3NEH9-F1
#
_cell.length_a   1.000
_cell.length_b   1.000
_cell.length_c   1.000
_cell.angle_alpha   90.00
_cell.angle_beta   90.00
_cell.angle_gamma   90.00
#
_symmetry.space_group_name_H-M   'P 1'
#
loop_
_entity.id
_entity.type
_entity.pdbx_description
1 polymer ?
#
loop_
_entity_poly.entity_id
_entity_poly.type
_entity_poly.pdbx_seq_one_letter_code
_entity_poly.pdbx_strand_id
1 'polypeptide(L)' 'MLGSTGNHYLRFSISPACSDGLTVRKAFQDALLQSFGLTAANIYVDILWLAGNGAEVVARITAR' A
#
# COMPACT_ATOMS: atom_id res chain seq x y z
N MET A 1 1.19 -10.35 25.81
CA MET A 1 2.22 -9.70 24.97
C MET A 1 1.50 -9.05 23.80
N LEU A 2 1.29 -7.73 23.86
CA LEU A 2 0.72 -6.98 22.74
C LEU A 2 1.79 -6.94 21.64
N GLY A 3 1.59 -7.71 20.57
CA GLY A 3 2.48 -7.74 19.43
C GLY A 3 2.62 -6.32 18.87
N SER A 4 3.86 -5.88 18.66
CA SER A 4 4.19 -4.58 18.07
C SER A 4 3.32 -4.31 16.85
N THR A 5 2.38 -3.35 16.92
CA THR A 5 1.70 -2.79 15.76
C THR A 5 2.70 -1.93 14.98
N GLY A 6 3.62 -2.62 14.30
CA GLY A 6 4.74 -2.02 13.61
C GLY A 6 4.29 -1.33 12.34
N ASN A 7 4.78 -0.11 12.11
CA ASN A 7 4.76 0.46 10.78
C ASN A 7 5.80 -0.28 9.92
N HIS A 8 5.36 -0.81 8.80
CA HIS A 8 6.22 -1.42 7.79
C HIS A 8 6.29 -0.51 6.58
N TYR A 9 7.48 -0.35 6.02
CA TYR A 9 7.70 0.51 4.87
C TYR A 9 8.12 -0.35 3.68
N LEU A 10 7.44 -0.18 2.56
CA LEU A 10 7.68 -0.91 1.32
C LEU A 10 8.06 0.09 0.24
N ARG A 11 9.16 -0.18 -0.47
CA ARG A 11 9.48 0.49 -1.73
C ARG A 11 9.34 -0.52 -2.86
N PHE A 12 8.57 -0.18 -3.88
CA PHE A 12 8.37 -1.06 -5.04
C PHE A 12 8.14 -0.25 -6.33
N SER A 13 8.34 -0.92 -7.46
CA SER A 13 8.08 -0.36 -8.79
C SER A 13 6.62 -0.56 -9.20
N ILE A 14 6.07 0.38 -9.98
CA ILE A 14 4.72 0.31 -10.53
C ILE A 14 4.79 0.19 -12.05
N SER A 15 4.03 -0.77 -12.60
CA SER A 15 3.85 -0.96 -14.04
C SER A 15 2.39 -1.29 -14.36
N PRO A 16 1.70 -0.53 -15.23
CA PRO A 16 2.17 0.69 -15.89
C PRO A 16 2.41 1.83 -14.89
N ALA A 17 3.33 2.74 -15.20
CA ALA A 17 3.68 3.85 -14.30
C ALA A 17 2.45 4.70 -13.94
N CYS A 18 2.31 5.06 -12.67
CA CYS A 18 1.17 5.81 -12.14
C CYS A 18 1.65 6.90 -11.19
N SER A 19 1.36 8.15 -11.50
CA SER A 19 1.73 9.32 -10.69
C SER A 19 0.62 9.78 -9.74
N ASP A 20 -0.54 9.12 -9.74
CA ASP A 20 -1.65 9.43 -8.84
C ASP A 20 -1.66 8.50 -7.62
N GLY A 21 -1.30 9.05 -6.46
CA GLY A 21 -1.23 8.31 -5.20
C GLY A 21 -2.56 7.73 -4.74
N LEU A 22 -3.69 8.37 -5.08
CA LEU A 22 -5.01 7.84 -4.69
C LEU A 22 -5.35 6.60 -5.51
N THR A 23 -5.04 6.61 -6.81
CA THR A 23 -5.17 5.43 -7.67
C THR A 23 -4.28 4.28 -7.20
N VAL A 24 -3.01 4.54 -6.88
CA VAL A 24 -2.08 3.49 -6.38
C VAL A 24 -2.58 2.89 -5.07
N ARG A 25 -3.01 3.72 -4.11
CA ARG A 25 -3.57 3.25 -2.84
C ARG A 25 -4.82 2.40 -3.05
N LYS A 26 -5.74 2.83 -3.92
CA LYS A 26 -6.96 2.08 -4.23
C LYS A 26 -6.64 0.74 -4.86
N ALA A 27 -5.76 0.71 -5.86
CA ALA A 27 -5.35 -0.53 -6.52
C ALA A 27 -4.71 -1.52 -5.52
N PHE A 28 -3.89 -1.03 -4.58
CA PHE A 28 -3.35 -1.85 -3.50
C PHE A 28 -4.49 -2.40 -2.61
N GLN A 29 -5.40 -1.54 -2.17
CA GLN A 29 -6.53 -1.94 -1.31
C GLN A 29 -7.43 -2.98 -2.01
N ASP A 30 -7.71 -2.79 -3.29
CA ASP A 30 -8.51 -3.71 -4.10
C ASP A 30 -7.79 -5.07 -4.24
N ALA A 31 -6.47 -5.08 -4.44
CA ALA A 31 -5.67 -6.30 -4.51
C ALA A 31 -5.64 -7.08 -3.18
N LEU A 32 -5.57 -6.36 -2.05
CA LEU A 32 -5.65 -6.96 -0.71
C LEU A 32 -7.03 -7.57 -0.47
N LEU A 33 -8.09 -6.85 -0.86
CA LEU A 33 -9.47 -7.34 -0.76
C LEU A 33 -9.66 -8.60 -1.61
N GLN A 34 -9.17 -8.60 -2.84
CA GLN A 34 -9.24 -9.76 -3.74
C GLN A 34 -8.49 -10.98 -3.15
N SER A 35 -7.32 -10.75 -2.55
CA SER A 35 -6.43 -11.84 -2.11
C SER A 35 -6.82 -12.41 -0.74
N PHE A 36 -7.31 -11.56 0.17
CA PHE A 36 -7.51 -11.92 1.58
C PHE A 36 -8.97 -11.78 2.06
N GLY A 37 -9.86 -11.26 1.22
CA GLY A 37 -11.26 -11.03 1.58
C GLY A 37 -11.45 -9.87 2.56
N LEU A 38 -12.71 -9.56 2.86
CA LEU A 38 -13.09 -8.33 3.58
C LEU A 38 -12.51 -8.22 4.99
N THR A 39 -12.37 -9.34 5.70
CA THR A 39 -11.96 -9.35 7.11
C THR A 39 -10.46 -9.11 7.28
N ALA A 40 -9.62 -9.68 6.41
CA ALA A 40 -8.17 -9.59 6.50
C ALA A 40 -7.57 -8.46 5.64
N ALA A 41 -8.33 -7.91 4.67
CA ALA A 41 -7.85 -6.81 3.83
C ALA A 41 -7.87 -5.44 4.51
N ASN A 42 -8.46 -5.31 5.70
CA ASN A 42 -8.55 -4.04 6.44
C ASN A 42 -7.21 -3.68 7.13
N ILE A 43 -6.17 -3.48 6.31
CA ILE A 43 -4.88 -2.95 6.73
C ILE A 43 -4.78 -1.49 6.28
N TYR A 44 -4.14 -0.65 7.08
CA TYR A 44 -3.95 0.75 6.71
C TYR A 44 -2.78 0.87 5.73
N VAL A 45 -3.06 1.33 4.52
CA VAL A 45 -2.06 1.63 3.47
C VAL A 45 -2.00 3.13 3.22
N ASP A 46 -0.80 3.68 3.34
CA ASP A 46 -0.52 5.10 3.11
C ASP A 46 0.60 5.26 2.08
N ILE A 47 0.42 6.17 1.12
CA ILE A 47 1.39 6.43 0.06
C ILE A 47 2.21 7.64 0.49
N LEU A 48 3.44 7.40 0.91
CA LEU A 48 4.33 8.45 1.45
C LEU A 48 5.03 9.22 0.34
N TRP A 49 5.33 8.55 -0.76
CA TRP A 49 6.07 9.15 -1.87
C TRP A 49 5.79 8.39 -3.17
N LEU A 50 5.73 9.14 -4.26
CA LEU A 50 5.73 8.63 -5.62
C LEU A 50 6.86 9.30 -6.40
N ALA A 51 7.56 8.53 -7.22
CA ALA A 51 8.50 9.08 -8.17
C ALA A 51 7.77 10.00 -9.16
N GLY A 52 8.42 11.09 -9.59
CA GLY A 52 7.81 12.03 -10.54
C GLY A 52 7.46 11.42 -11.89
N ASN A 53 8.10 10.30 -12.26
CA ASN A 53 7.76 9.50 -13.44
C ASN A 53 6.69 8.41 -13.18
N GLY A 54 6.21 8.28 -11.94
CA GLY A 54 5.21 7.29 -11.52
C GLY A 54 5.69 5.83 -11.48
N ALA A 55 6.99 5.57 -11.67
CA ALA A 55 7.52 4.22 -11.80
C ALA A 55 7.89 3.56 -10.45
N GLU A 56 8.00 4.35 -9.38
CA GLU A 56 8.33 3.86 -8.04
C GLU A 56 7.45 4.51 -6.99
N VAL A 57 7.20 3.78 -5.91
CA VAL A 57 6.40 4.23 -4.79
C VAL A 57 7.01 3.77 -3.46
N VAL A 58 6.82 4.58 -2.43
CA VAL A 58 7.03 4.18 -1.04
C VAL A 58 5.69 4.19 -0.32
N ALA A 59 5.29 3.04 0.20
CA ALA A 59 4.08 2.87 0.99
C ALA A 59 4.41 2.50 2.43
N ARG A 60 3.61 3.00 3.37
CA ARG A 60 3.57 2.54 4.76
C ARG A 60 2.36 1.65 4.95
N ILE A 61 2.58 0.53 5.64
CA ILE A 61 1.54 -0.40 6.06
C ILE A 61 1.54 -0.47 7.58
N THR A 62 0.34 -0.39 8.15
CA THR A 62 0.12 -0.62 9.58
C THR A 62 -0.90 -1.73 9.76
N ALA A 63 -0.46 -2.84 10.36
CA ALA A 63 -1.35 -3.92 10.79
C ALA A 63 -2.00 -3.52 12.12
N ARG A 64 -3.31 -3.76 12.25
CA ARG A 64 -4.07 -3.53 13.48
C ARG A 64 -4.16 -4.78 14.33
#